data_AF-A0A2V3PMH6-F1
#
_entry.id   AF-A0A2V3PMH6-F1
#
_cell.length_a   1.000
_cell.length_b   1.000
_cell.length_c   1.000
_cell.angle_alpha   90.00
_cell.angle_beta   90.00
_cell.angle_gamma   90.00
#
_symmetry.space_group_name_H-M   'P 1'
#
loop_
_entity.id
_entity.type
_entity.pdbx_description
1 polymer ?
#
loop_
_entity_poly.entity_id
_entity_poly.type
_entity_poly.pdbx_seq_one_letter_code
_entity_poly.pdbx_strand_id
1 'polypeptide(L)'
;MSKTWKIIIFVLSFIIVLGLFLEISSGEKNKTWVLNGFTMFGTLLSLWGICLAYMQIHSVKETSEKIQSEVANSIKEINEFFSFSDISTTIERIREIHNYIIINKIELALLRMKDLKIQLINIHSNSKLGTYIDCDAFKLLIRDINLDISHIHDHLLRDKNVNLSMVNKHLETTSTSLEEIVSKIKNSKL
;
A
#
# COMPACT_ATOMS: atom_id res chain seq x y z
N MET A 1 18.53 7.43 18.37
CA MET A 1 19.75 7.15 19.15
C MET A 1 20.62 6.18 18.36
N SER A 2 21.77 6.64 17.84
CA SER A 2 22.53 5.90 16.83
C SER A 2 23.06 4.56 17.36
N LYS A 3 23.09 3.52 16.50
CA LYS A 3 23.69 2.21 16.80
C LYS A 3 25.08 2.32 17.44
N THR A 4 25.85 3.33 17.04
CA THR A 4 27.18 3.64 17.55
C THR A 4 27.20 3.98 19.04
N TRP A 5 26.18 4.67 19.55
CA TRP A 5 26.13 5.08 20.96
C TRP A 5 25.88 3.90 21.91
N LYS A 6 25.05 2.93 21.48
CA LYS A 6 24.80 1.69 22.25
C LYS A 6 26.06 0.81 22.34
N ILE A 7 26.86 0.76 21.27
CA ILE A 7 28.14 0.02 21.23
C ILE A 7 29.17 0.69 22.14
N ILE A 8 29.26 2.02 22.13
CA ILE A 8 30.19 2.77 22.99
C ILE A 8 29.89 2.53 24.47
N ILE A 9 28.61 2.53 24.87
CA ILE A 9 28.20 2.23 26.25
C ILE A 9 28.54 0.79 26.64
N PHE A 10 28.35 -0.16 25.73
CA PHE A 10 28.72 -1.56 25.97
C PHE A 10 30.23 -1.70 26.21
N VAL A 11 31.06 -1.07 25.38
CA VAL A 11 32.52 -1.09 25.52
C VAL A 11 32.95 -0.40 26.82
N LEU A 12 32.37 0.76 27.16
CA LEU A 12 32.68 1.47 28.41
C LEU A 12 32.30 0.65 29.65
N SER A 13 31.10 0.06 29.65
CA SER A 13 30.62 -0.82 30.72
C SER A 13 31.55 -2.00 30.94
N PHE A 14 31.95 -2.67 29.85
CA PHE A 14 32.85 -3.80 29.92
C PHE A 14 34.22 -3.42 30.48
N ILE A 15 34.76 -2.26 30.10
CA ILE A 15 36.03 -1.73 30.62
C ILE A 15 35.93 -1.42 32.12
N ILE A 16 34.83 -0.83 32.59
CA ILE A 16 34.62 -0.51 34.02
C ILE A 16 34.56 -1.80 34.84
N VAL A 17 33.83 -2.80 34.34
CA VAL A 17 33.68 -4.12 34.96
C VAL A 17 35.03 -4.86 34.98
N LEU A 18 35.79 -4.83 33.89
CA LEU A 18 37.14 -5.41 33.85
C LEU A 18 38.14 -4.69 34.79
N GLY A 19 38.02 -3.36 34.89
CA GLY A 19 38.85 -2.53 35.77
C GLY A 19 38.61 -2.85 37.25
N LEU A 20 37.34 -2.95 37.66
CA LEU A 20 36.97 -3.37 39.02
C LEU A 20 37.46 -4.78 39.33
N PHE A 21 37.45 -5.69 38.36
CA PHE A 21 37.98 -7.06 38.52
C PHE A 21 39.49 -7.08 38.76
N LEU A 22 40.26 -6.28 38.00
CA LEU A 22 41.72 -6.20 38.16
C LEU A 22 42.11 -5.58 39.50
N GLU A 23 41.38 -4.58 39.97
CA GLU A 23 41.63 -3.92 41.26
C GLU A 23 41.32 -4.84 42.45
N ILE A 24 40.26 -5.64 42.36
CA ILE A 24 39.95 -6.69 43.35
C ILE A 24 41.02 -7.81 43.31
N SER A 25 41.55 -8.18 42.14
CA SER A 25 42.55 -9.25 42.01
C SER A 25 43.96 -8.87 42.52
N SER A 26 44.27 -7.56 42.58
CA SER A 26 45.60 -7.04 42.93
C SER A 26 45.92 -7.02 44.44
N GLY A 27 44.95 -7.29 45.33
CA GLY A 27 45.16 -7.25 46.78
C GLY A 27 45.69 -8.58 47.33
N GLU A 28 46.85 -8.58 47.99
CA GLU A 28 47.33 -9.73 48.78
C GLU A 28 46.29 -10.10 49.85
N LYS A 29 45.46 -11.14 49.62
CA LYS A 29 44.63 -11.81 50.64
C LYS A 29 43.96 -13.10 50.14
N ASN A 30 43.88 -14.06 51.07
CA ASN A 30 43.23 -15.38 51.09
C ASN A 30 42.37 -15.81 49.88
N LYS A 31 42.57 -17.07 49.44
CA LYS A 31 41.80 -17.76 48.37
C LYS A 31 40.27 -17.60 48.45
N THR A 32 39.70 -17.48 49.65
CA THR A 32 38.26 -17.29 49.87
C THR A 32 37.74 -15.89 49.53
N TRP A 33 38.56 -14.85 49.67
CA TRP A 33 38.16 -13.48 49.34
C TRP A 33 38.11 -13.25 47.83
N VAL A 34 39.08 -13.80 47.11
CA VAL A 34 39.10 -13.80 45.62
C VAL A 34 37.92 -14.59 45.05
N LEU A 35 37.57 -15.73 45.65
CA LEU A 35 36.42 -16.54 45.23
C LEU A 35 35.09 -15.79 45.40
N ASN A 36 34.89 -15.16 46.56
CA ASN A 36 33.68 -14.36 46.83
C ASN A 36 33.57 -13.15 45.91
N GLY A 37 34.70 -12.48 45.61
CA GLY A 37 34.76 -11.39 44.63
C GLY A 37 34.34 -11.85 43.24
N PHE A 38 34.83 -13.00 42.79
CA PHE A 38 34.47 -13.59 41.50
C PHE A 38 32.97 -13.95 41.43
N THR A 39 32.39 -14.51 42.49
CA THR A 39 30.96 -14.86 42.53
C THR A 39 30.08 -13.60 42.50
N MET A 40 30.40 -12.60 43.31
CA MET A 40 29.66 -11.34 43.35
C MET A 40 29.73 -10.60 42.00
N PHE A 41 30.90 -10.63 41.36
CA PHE A 41 31.12 -10.12 40.02
C PHE A 41 30.26 -10.83 38.98
N GLY A 42 30.25 -12.17 39.00
CA GLY A 42 29.42 -12.97 38.10
C GLY A 42 27.92 -12.65 38.23
N THR A 43 27.44 -12.40 39.45
CA THR A 43 26.04 -12.01 39.70
C THR A 43 25.71 -10.60 39.18
N LEU A 44 26.61 -9.63 39.35
CA LEU A 44 26.41 -8.29 38.79
C LEU A 44 26.44 -8.30 37.26
N LEU A 45 27.34 -9.10 36.69
CA LEU A 45 27.49 -9.23 35.24
C LEU A 45 26.28 -9.93 34.60
N SER A 46 25.68 -10.90 35.28
CA SER A 46 24.45 -11.56 34.81
C SER A 46 23.23 -10.64 34.87
N LEU A 47 23.05 -9.89 35.95
CA LEU A 47 21.99 -8.86 36.05
C LEU A 47 22.13 -7.80 34.95
N TRP A 48 23.36 -7.38 34.66
CA TRP A 48 23.63 -6.47 33.56
C TRP A 48 23.25 -7.09 32.21
N GLY A 49 23.66 -8.32 31.95
CA GLY A 49 23.32 -9.05 30.72
C GLY A 49 21.81 -9.12 30.49
N ILE A 50 21.03 -9.36 31.55
CA ILE A 50 19.56 -9.39 31.48
C ILE A 50 18.98 -8.02 31.12
N CYS A 51 19.49 -6.94 31.74
CA CYS A 51 19.04 -5.58 31.42
C CYS A 51 19.33 -5.20 29.96
N LEU A 52 20.50 -5.57 29.45
CA LEU A 52 20.87 -5.35 28.04
C LEU A 52 20.00 -6.15 27.09
N ALA A 53 19.74 -7.42 27.40
CA ALA A 53 18.84 -8.27 26.60
C ALA A 53 17.44 -7.66 26.53
N TYR A 54 16.92 -7.16 27.65
CA TYR A 54 15.64 -6.46 27.70
C TYR A 54 15.60 -5.22 26.79
N MET A 55 16.63 -4.37 26.84
CA MET A 55 16.74 -3.19 25.97
C MET A 55 16.87 -3.56 24.48
N GLN A 56 17.57 -4.64 24.16
CA GLN A 56 17.69 -5.15 22.79
C GLN A 56 16.34 -5.63 22.26
N ILE A 57 15.61 -6.43 23.03
CA ILE A 57 14.28 -6.94 22.66
C ILE A 57 13.32 -5.78 22.41
N HIS A 58 13.31 -4.75 23.27
CA HIS A 58 12.47 -3.57 23.09
C HIS A 58 12.81 -2.81 21.80
N SER A 59 14.10 -2.58 21.54
CA SER A 59 14.57 -1.89 20.34
C SER A 59 14.24 -2.67 19.06
N VAL A 60 14.28 -4.01 19.11
CA VAL A 60 13.90 -4.88 17.98
C VAL A 60 12.40 -4.82 17.75
N LYS A 61 11.58 -4.80 18.81
CA LYS A 61 10.13 -4.67 18.73
C LYS A 61 9.71 -3.35 18.09
N GLU A 62 10.24 -2.22 18.56
CA GLU A 62 9.97 -0.89 17.96
C GLU A 62 10.38 -0.84 16.48
N THR A 63 11.52 -1.44 16.13
CA THR A 63 11.99 -1.50 14.74
C THR A 63 11.05 -2.35 13.88
N SER A 64 10.57 -3.48 14.39
CA SER A 64 9.61 -4.36 13.70
C SER A 64 8.27 -3.67 13.48
N GLU A 65 7.74 -2.99 14.50
CA GLU A 65 6.48 -2.23 14.39
C GLU A 65 6.61 -1.09 13.37
N LYS A 66 7.75 -0.38 13.36
CA LYS A 66 8.03 0.66 12.37
C LYS A 66 8.11 0.11 10.95
N ILE A 67 8.81 -1.01 10.76
CA ILE A 67 8.89 -1.68 9.44
C ILE A 67 7.49 -2.14 8.99
N GLN A 68 6.70 -2.74 9.87
CA GLN A 68 5.33 -3.15 9.53
C GLN A 68 4.46 -1.96 9.12
N SER A 69 4.60 -0.82 9.81
CA SER A 69 3.89 0.41 9.45
C SER A 69 4.34 0.98 8.10
N GLU A 70 5.65 1.03 7.83
CA GLU A 70 6.21 1.49 6.55
C GLU A 70 5.80 0.57 5.39
N VAL A 71 5.78 -0.74 5.60
CA VAL A 71 5.29 -1.73 4.62
C VAL A 71 3.80 -1.57 4.38
N ALA A 72 2.98 -1.40 5.43
CA ALA A 72 1.54 -1.17 5.30
C ALA A 72 1.24 0.12 4.52
N ASN A 73 1.99 1.19 4.80
CA ASN A 73 1.89 2.47 4.07
C ASN A 73 2.31 2.31 2.61
N SER A 74 3.42 1.62 2.34
CA SER A 74 3.87 1.34 0.96
C SER A 74 2.84 0.52 0.17
N ILE A 75 2.26 -0.51 0.79
CA ILE A 75 1.18 -1.32 0.19
C ILE A 75 -0.07 -0.47 -0.06
N LYS A 76 -0.38 0.48 0.82
CA LYS A 76 -1.50 1.41 0.66
C LYS A 76 -1.26 2.34 -0.54
N GLU A 77 -0.10 2.99 -0.60
CA GLU A 77 0.28 3.86 -1.72
C GLU A 77 0.32 3.13 -3.06
N ILE A 78 0.90 1.92 -3.09
CA ILE A 78 0.93 1.06 -4.29
C ILE A 78 -0.49 0.71 -4.75
N ASN A 79 -1.38 0.29 -3.85
CA ASN A 79 -2.75 -0.04 -4.21
C ASN A 79 -3.56 1.17 -4.68
N GLU A 80 -3.33 2.34 -4.08
CA GLU A 80 -3.95 3.59 -4.53
C GLU A 80 -3.44 4.01 -5.92
N PHE A 81 -2.14 3.84 -6.19
CA PHE A 81 -1.55 4.05 -7.51
C PHE A 81 -2.16 3.12 -8.55
N PHE A 82 -2.30 1.82 -8.23
CA PHE A 82 -2.99 0.87 -9.10
C PHE A 82 -4.45 1.28 -9.36
N SER A 83 -5.18 1.70 -8.32
CA SER A 83 -6.57 2.16 -8.48
C SER A 83 -6.69 3.39 -9.40
N PHE A 84 -5.73 4.33 -9.31
CA PHE A 84 -5.65 5.48 -10.22
C PHE A 84 -5.28 5.08 -11.65
N SER A 85 -4.33 4.16 -11.80
CA SER A 85 -3.92 3.62 -13.11
C SER A 85 -5.07 2.89 -13.80
N ASP A 86 -5.86 2.12 -13.05
CA ASP A 86 -7.03 1.40 -13.57
C ASP A 86 -8.10 2.35 -14.08
N ILE A 87 -8.38 3.45 -13.36
CA ILE A 87 -9.32 4.48 -13.82
C ILE A 87 -8.79 5.21 -15.06
N SER A 88 -7.51 5.58 -15.06
CA SER A 88 -6.86 6.29 -16.17
C SER A 88 -6.85 5.45 -17.46
N THR A 89 -6.54 4.16 -17.36
CA THR A 89 -6.59 3.24 -18.50
C THR A 89 -8.01 2.99 -19.00
N THR A 90 -9.01 3.08 -18.11
CA THR A 90 -10.44 3.01 -18.48
C THR A 90 -10.87 4.26 -19.25
N ILE A 91 -10.44 5.46 -18.84
CA ILE A 91 -10.66 6.71 -19.58
C ILE A 91 -10.04 6.64 -20.98
N GLU A 92 -8.82 6.13 -21.10
CA GLU A 92 -8.17 5.97 -22.41
C GLU A 92 -8.93 4.98 -23.31
N ARG A 93 -9.48 3.91 -22.73
CA ARG A 93 -10.35 2.98 -23.47
C ARG A 93 -11.64 3.63 -23.97
N ILE A 94 -12.22 4.55 -23.21
CA ILE A 94 -13.38 5.33 -23.66
C ILE A 94 -13.00 6.17 -24.90
N ARG A 95 -11.82 6.81 -24.90
CA ARG A 95 -11.33 7.55 -26.08
C ARG A 95 -11.10 6.66 -27.29
N GLU A 96 -10.55 5.46 -27.10
CA GLU A 96 -10.43 4.47 -28.17
C GLU A 96 -11.80 4.13 -28.78
N ILE A 97 -12.82 3.88 -27.93
CA ILE A 97 -14.18 3.57 -28.38
C ILE A 97 -14.76 4.73 -29.20
N HIS A 98 -14.63 5.98 -28.72
CA HIS A 98 -15.05 7.17 -29.48
C HIS A 98 -14.39 7.21 -30.86
N ASN A 99 -13.08 6.97 -30.92
CA ASN A 99 -12.37 6.97 -32.19
C ASN A 99 -12.89 5.87 -33.13
N TYR A 100 -13.16 4.66 -32.62
CA TYR A 100 -13.74 3.57 -33.41
C TYR A 100 -15.15 3.88 -33.93
N ILE A 101 -15.97 4.58 -33.14
CA ILE A 101 -17.29 5.06 -33.58
C ILE A 101 -17.14 6.08 -34.71
N ILE A 102 -16.21 7.04 -34.59
CA ILE A 102 -15.97 8.10 -35.60
C ILE A 102 -15.49 7.50 -36.93
N ILE A 103 -14.56 6.54 -36.90
CA ILE A 103 -14.05 5.88 -38.11
C ILE A 103 -14.97 4.74 -38.60
N ASN A 104 -16.20 4.66 -38.07
CA ASN A 104 -17.23 3.68 -38.42
C ASN A 104 -16.83 2.20 -38.26
N LYS A 105 -15.86 1.90 -37.38
CA LYS A 105 -15.46 0.53 -37.02
C LYS A 105 -16.28 0.02 -35.85
N ILE A 106 -17.59 -0.14 -36.08
CA ILE A 106 -18.58 -0.44 -35.03
C ILE A 106 -18.34 -1.81 -34.35
N GLU A 107 -17.81 -2.80 -35.08
CA GLU A 107 -17.44 -4.11 -34.53
C GLU A 107 -16.34 -4.00 -33.47
N LEU A 108 -15.32 -3.18 -33.75
CA LEU A 108 -14.20 -2.95 -32.85
C LEU A 108 -14.61 -2.09 -31.65
N ALA A 109 -15.49 -1.10 -31.89
CA ALA A 109 -16.12 -0.34 -30.82
C ALA A 109 -16.91 -1.26 -29.87
N LEU A 110 -17.71 -2.19 -30.41
CA LEU A 110 -18.47 -3.15 -29.60
C LEU A 110 -17.57 -4.04 -28.75
N LEU A 111 -16.47 -4.54 -29.32
CA LEU A 111 -15.50 -5.35 -28.57
C LEU A 111 -14.92 -4.54 -27.40
N ARG A 112 -14.48 -3.31 -27.66
CA ARG A 112 -13.92 -2.43 -26.62
C ARG A 112 -14.94 -1.97 -25.60
N MET A 113 -16.20 -1.80 -25.96
CA MET A 113 -17.26 -1.49 -25.00
C MET A 113 -17.53 -2.66 -24.04
N LYS A 114 -17.43 -3.92 -24.50
CA LYS A 114 -17.50 -5.08 -23.62
C LYS A 114 -16.33 -5.10 -22.63
N ASP A 115 -15.13 -4.77 -23.10
CA ASP A 115 -13.95 -4.63 -22.24
C ASP A 115 -14.14 -3.49 -21.21
N LEU A 116 -14.70 -2.35 -21.64
CA LEU A 116 -15.02 -1.21 -20.77
C LEU A 116 -16.01 -1.60 -19.68
N LYS A 117 -17.08 -2.33 -20.00
CA LYS A 117 -18.04 -2.82 -19.02
C LYS A 117 -17.37 -3.62 -17.91
N ILE A 118 -16.46 -4.53 -18.27
CA ILE A 118 -15.73 -5.36 -17.29
C ILE A 118 -14.88 -4.47 -16.38
N GLN A 119 -14.17 -3.48 -16.95
CA GLN A 119 -13.38 -2.53 -16.16
C GLN A 119 -14.24 -1.71 -15.20
N LEU A 120 -15.40 -1.20 -15.65
CA LEU A 120 -16.32 -0.46 -14.79
C LEU A 120 -16.83 -1.32 -13.63
N ILE A 121 -17.17 -2.60 -13.88
CA ILE A 121 -17.59 -3.52 -12.81
C ILE A 121 -16.45 -3.73 -11.79
N ASN A 122 -15.21 -3.88 -12.26
CA ASN A 122 -14.05 -4.03 -11.38
C ASN A 122 -13.80 -2.78 -10.53
N ILE A 123 -13.93 -1.59 -11.13
CA ILE A 123 -13.82 -0.29 -10.44
C ILE A 123 -14.92 -0.16 -9.38
N HIS A 124 -16.17 -0.48 -9.72
CA HIS A 124 -17.30 -0.45 -8.78
C HIS A 124 -17.14 -1.45 -7.63
N SER A 125 -16.57 -2.62 -7.91
CA SER A 125 -16.39 -3.69 -6.90
C SER A 125 -15.17 -3.45 -6.00
N ASN A 126 -14.32 -2.47 -6.32
CA ASN A 126 -13.15 -2.14 -5.54
C ASN A 126 -13.56 -1.42 -4.25
N SER A 127 -13.50 -2.15 -3.12
CA SER A 127 -13.89 -1.66 -1.79
C SER A 127 -13.15 -0.40 -1.34
N LYS A 128 -11.95 -0.12 -1.88
CA LYS A 128 -11.17 1.09 -1.55
C LYS A 128 -11.68 2.34 -2.27
N LEU A 129 -12.32 2.19 -3.43
CA LEU A 129 -12.90 3.29 -4.19
C LEU A 129 -14.33 3.62 -3.74
N GLY A 130 -14.97 2.75 -2.94
CA GLY A 130 -16.35 2.91 -2.48
C GLY A 130 -16.61 4.21 -1.68
N THR A 131 -15.58 4.83 -1.09
CA THR A 131 -15.71 6.13 -0.40
C THR A 131 -15.75 7.33 -1.36
N TYR A 132 -15.32 7.14 -2.62
CA TYR A 132 -15.24 8.20 -3.63
C TYR A 132 -16.30 8.05 -4.73
N ILE A 133 -16.92 6.87 -4.80
CA ILE A 133 -17.92 6.51 -5.81
C ILE A 133 -19.32 6.58 -5.20
N ASP A 134 -20.22 7.31 -5.87
CA ASP A 134 -21.65 7.14 -5.64
C ASP A 134 -22.10 5.83 -6.29
N CYS A 135 -22.38 4.82 -5.47
CA CYS A 135 -22.75 3.48 -5.91
C CYS A 135 -23.98 3.46 -6.83
N ASP A 136 -24.97 4.32 -6.61
CA ASP A 136 -26.19 4.29 -7.40
C ASP A 136 -26.01 5.02 -8.73
N ALA A 137 -25.32 6.16 -8.73
CA ALA A 137 -24.92 6.83 -9.96
C ALA A 137 -24.03 5.95 -10.84
N PHE A 138 -23.06 5.23 -10.24
CA PHE A 138 -22.14 4.37 -10.99
C PHE A 138 -22.82 3.11 -11.57
N LYS A 139 -23.80 2.53 -10.86
CA LYS A 139 -24.64 1.45 -11.41
C LYS A 139 -25.43 1.91 -12.63
N LEU A 140 -25.92 3.16 -12.65
CA LEU A 140 -26.61 3.72 -13.81
C LEU A 140 -25.65 3.78 -15.01
N LEU A 141 -24.40 4.23 -14.83
CA LEU A 141 -23.39 4.23 -15.90
C LEU A 141 -23.16 2.82 -16.47
N ILE A 142 -22.97 1.81 -15.61
CA ILE A 142 -22.79 0.43 -16.05
C ILE A 142 -24.01 -0.07 -16.84
N ARG A 143 -25.22 0.26 -16.37
CA ARG A 143 -26.47 -0.12 -17.04
C ARG A 143 -26.58 0.53 -18.41
N ASP A 144 -26.30 1.83 -18.51
CA ASP A 144 -26.45 2.58 -19.76
C ASP A 144 -25.42 2.10 -20.81
N ILE A 145 -24.16 1.87 -20.41
CA ILE A 145 -23.15 1.22 -21.27
C ILE A 145 -23.59 -0.19 -21.70
N ASN A 146 -24.21 -0.97 -20.81
CA ASN A 146 -24.70 -2.30 -21.15
C ASN A 146 -25.88 -2.26 -22.13
N LEU A 147 -26.77 -1.27 -22.03
CA LEU A 147 -27.83 -1.05 -23.02
C LEU A 147 -27.24 -0.67 -24.37
N ASP A 148 -26.24 0.21 -24.40
CA ASP A 148 -25.56 0.60 -25.64
C ASP A 148 -24.85 -0.57 -26.32
N ILE A 149 -24.17 -1.44 -25.56
CA ILE A 149 -23.58 -2.68 -26.07
C ILE A 149 -24.64 -3.55 -26.75
N SER A 150 -25.79 -3.73 -26.09
CA SER A 150 -26.89 -4.52 -26.64
C SER A 150 -27.45 -3.89 -27.92
N HIS A 151 -27.64 -2.57 -27.95
CA HIS A 151 -28.13 -1.87 -29.13
C HIS A 151 -27.15 -1.94 -30.30
N ILE A 152 -25.85 -1.73 -30.06
CA ILE A 152 -24.79 -1.87 -31.07
C ILE A 152 -24.71 -3.30 -31.59
N HIS A 153 -24.82 -4.29 -30.71
CA HIS A 153 -24.87 -5.69 -31.11
C HIS A 153 -26.08 -6.01 -31.98
N ASP A 154 -27.26 -5.49 -31.62
CA ASP A 154 -28.49 -5.62 -32.40
C ASP A 154 -28.38 -4.94 -33.77
N HIS A 155 -27.69 -3.80 -33.88
CA HIS A 155 -27.41 -3.13 -35.15
C HIS A 155 -26.54 -4.00 -36.07
N LEU A 156 -25.46 -4.58 -35.54
CA LEU A 156 -24.56 -5.44 -36.32
C LEU A 156 -25.24 -6.74 -36.80
N LEU A 157 -26.18 -7.29 -36.03
CA LEU A 157 -26.85 -8.55 -36.38
C LEU A 157 -28.13 -8.40 -37.19
N ARG A 158 -28.88 -7.32 -36.98
CA ARG A 158 -30.26 -7.15 -37.48
C ARG A 158 -30.47 -5.85 -38.25
N ASP A 159 -29.42 -5.08 -38.49
CA ASP A 159 -29.45 -3.78 -39.16
C ASP A 159 -30.46 -2.79 -38.54
N LYS A 160 -30.64 -2.88 -37.22
CA LYS A 160 -31.44 -1.91 -36.47
C LYS A 160 -30.69 -0.60 -36.34
N ASN A 161 -31.37 0.54 -36.48
CA ASN A 161 -30.74 1.84 -36.27
C ASN A 161 -30.22 2.00 -34.84
N VAL A 162 -28.93 2.33 -34.70
CA VAL A 162 -28.31 2.72 -33.43
C VAL A 162 -28.10 4.23 -33.39
N ASN A 163 -28.49 4.82 -32.27
CA ASN A 163 -28.21 6.23 -32.00
C ASN A 163 -26.78 6.38 -31.46
N LEU A 164 -25.79 6.45 -32.34
CA LEU A 164 -24.38 6.64 -31.98
C LEU A 164 -24.14 7.96 -31.22
N SER A 165 -24.99 8.96 -31.40
CA SER A 165 -24.93 10.20 -30.62
C SER A 165 -25.28 9.97 -29.14
N MET A 166 -26.20 9.06 -28.85
CA MET A 166 -26.55 8.69 -27.48
C MET A 166 -25.45 7.86 -26.82
N VAL A 167 -24.86 6.92 -27.58
CA VAL A 167 -23.69 6.14 -27.12
C VAL A 167 -22.53 7.05 -26.74
N ASN A 168 -22.18 8.02 -27.60
CA ASN A 168 -21.12 8.98 -27.30
C ASN A 168 -21.44 9.83 -26.07
N LYS A 169 -22.70 10.21 -25.87
CA LYS A 169 -23.12 10.95 -24.67
C LYS A 169 -22.92 10.12 -23.39
N HIS A 170 -23.28 8.83 -23.40
CA HIS A 170 -23.07 7.95 -22.26
C HIS A 170 -21.57 7.70 -21.99
N LEU A 171 -20.77 7.54 -23.04
CA LEU A 171 -19.31 7.41 -22.93
C LEU A 171 -18.67 8.67 -22.34
N GLU A 172 -19.07 9.86 -22.79
CA GLU A 172 -18.60 11.14 -22.25
C GLU A 172 -18.99 11.33 -20.77
N THR A 173 -20.24 10.97 -20.42
CA THR A 173 -20.74 11.02 -19.04
C THR A 173 -19.95 10.06 -18.14
N THR A 174 -19.60 8.89 -18.67
CA THR A 174 -18.77 7.90 -17.97
C THR A 174 -17.35 8.43 -17.77
N SER A 175 -16.73 9.01 -18.81
CA SER A 175 -15.40 9.62 -18.72
C SER A 175 -15.37 10.74 -17.68
N THR A 176 -16.35 11.64 -17.71
CA THR A 176 -16.47 12.75 -16.77
C THR A 176 -16.59 12.25 -15.33
N SER A 177 -17.44 11.25 -15.08
CA SER A 177 -17.57 10.63 -13.76
C SER A 177 -16.26 10.01 -13.26
N LEU A 178 -15.50 9.35 -14.15
CA LEU A 178 -14.20 8.77 -13.82
C LEU A 178 -13.15 9.86 -13.53
N GLU A 179 -13.14 10.96 -14.28
CA GLU A 179 -12.27 12.12 -14.03
C GLU A 179 -12.60 12.81 -12.70
N GLU A 180 -13.87 12.90 -12.32
CA GLU A 180 -14.29 13.41 -11.02
C GLU A 180 -13.80 12.52 -9.87
N ILE A 181 -13.89 11.19 -10.02
CA ILE A 181 -13.35 10.24 -9.03
C ILE A 181 -11.83 10.45 -8.90
N VAL A 182 -11.12 10.57 -10.02
CA VAL A 182 -9.67 10.87 -10.03
C VAL A 182 -9.36 12.18 -9.31
N SER A 183 -10.13 13.24 -9.58
CA SER A 183 -9.96 14.55 -8.94
C SER A 183 -10.18 14.48 -7.43
N LYS A 184 -11.23 13.77 -6.98
CA LYS A 184 -11.51 13.55 -5.56
C LYS A 184 -10.38 12.79 -4.86
N ILE A 185 -9.83 11.74 -5.49
CA ILE A 185 -8.68 10.98 -4.97
C ILE A 185 -7.42 11.84 -4.93
N LYS A 186 -7.20 12.71 -5.91
CA LYS A 186 -6.04 13.62 -5.94
C LYS A 186 -6.13 14.68 -4.84
N ASN A 187 -7.32 15.23 -4.62
CA ASN A 187 -7.54 16.31 -3.65
C ASN A 187 -7.57 15.79 -2.20
N SER A 188 -7.92 14.52 -1.94
CA SER A 188 -7.83 13.93 -0.59
C SER A 188 -6.38 13.65 -0.13
N LYS A 189 -5.40 13.88 -1.00
CA LYS A 189 -3.95 13.72 -0.72
C LYS A 189 -3.22 15.04 -0.43
N LEU A 190 -3.89 16.18 -0.60
CA LEU A 190 -3.39 17.51 -0.23
C LEU A 190 -3.90 17.91 1.16
#